data_AF-A0A7Z1T933-F1
#
_entry.id   AF-A0A7Z1T933-F1
#
_cell.length_a   1.000
_cell.length_b   1.000
_cell.length_c   1.000
_cell.angle_alpha   90.00
_cell.angle_beta   90.00
_cell.angle_gamma   90.00
#
_symmetry.space_group_name_H-M   'P 1'
#
loop_
_entity.id
_entity.type
_entity.pdbx_description
1 polymer ?
#
loop_
_entity_poly.entity_id
_entity_poly.type
_entity_poly.pdbx_seq_one_letter_code
_entity_poly.pdbx_strand_id
1 'polypeptide(L)' 'SHNMVKISNKVKKDTQIICKLLKENPTQIFTVKDISEFTGMSVYKVRHALLMLKKHQIIKQYEDKKGTKKYLRFSV' A
#
# COMPACT_ATOMS: atom_id res chain seq x y z
N SER A 1 -5.18 -24.27 -10.05
CA SER A 1 -4.42 -23.53 -9.03
C SER A 1 -5.16 -22.26 -8.63
N HIS A 2 -5.88 -22.26 -7.49
CA HIS A 2 -6.47 -21.03 -6.95
C HIS A 2 -6.28 -20.97 -5.43
N ASN A 3 -5.06 -20.63 -5.00
CA ASN A 3 -4.85 -20.13 -3.65
C ASN A 3 -5.43 -18.71 -3.56
N MET A 4 -6.77 -18.60 -3.48
CA MET A 4 -7.40 -17.39 -2.96
C MET A 4 -7.05 -17.32 -1.47
N VAL A 5 -5.95 -16.64 -1.16
CA VAL A 5 -5.62 -16.23 0.21
C VAL A 5 -6.87 -15.55 0.77
N LYS A 6 -7.45 -16.12 1.83
CA LYS A 6 -8.60 -15.53 2.56
C LYS A 6 -8.14 -14.21 3.20
N ILE A 7 -8.08 -13.16 2.40
CA ILE A 7 -7.86 -11.80 2.89
C ILE A 7 -9.12 -11.45 3.67
N SER A 8 -8.99 -11.30 4.99
CA SER A 8 -10.10 -10.84 5.84
C SER A 8 -10.73 -9.59 5.23
N ASN A 9 -12.07 -9.50 5.26
CA ASN A 9 -12.83 -8.36 4.72
C ASN A 9 -12.31 -7.01 5.23
N LYS A 10 -11.71 -6.97 6.43
CA LYS A 10 -11.09 -5.78 7.01
C LYS A 10 -9.82 -5.36 6.25
N VAL A 11 -8.93 -6.30 5.98
CA VAL A 11 -7.71 -6.06 5.19
C VAL A 11 -8.06 -5.67 3.74
N LYS A 12 -9.16 -6.20 3.20
CA LYS A 12 -9.69 -5.81 1.89
C LYS A 12 -10.10 -4.33 1.83
N LYS A 13 -10.74 -3.80 2.89
CA LYS A 13 -11.08 -2.37 2.97
C LYS A 13 -9.84 -1.49 3.09
N ASP A 14 -8.93 -1.84 3.99
CA ASP A 14 -7.69 -1.06 4.21
C ASP A 14 -6.84 -1.00 2.91
N THR A 15 -6.70 -2.13 2.21
CA THR A 15 -6.00 -2.18 0.91
C THR A 15 -6.69 -1.38 -0.18
N GLN A 16 -8.02 -1.35 -0.24
CA GLN A 16 -8.78 -0.53 -1.19
C GLN A 16 -8.58 0.97 -0.97
N ILE A 17 -8.59 1.42 0.28
CA ILE A 17 -8.36 2.84 0.62
C ILE A 17 -6.96 3.28 0.18
N ILE A 18 -5.92 2.49 0.52
CA ILE A 18 -4.55 2.79 0.11
C ILE A 18 -4.41 2.75 -1.40
N CYS A 19 -5.03 1.76 -2.06
CA CYS A 19 -5.06 1.71 -3.52
C CYS A 19 -5.64 2.99 -4.09
N LYS A 20 -6.81 3.44 -3.63
CA LYS A 20 -7.48 4.65 -4.10
C LYS A 20 -6.57 5.88 -3.95
N LEU A 21 -5.97 6.08 -2.78
CA LEU A 21 -5.00 7.16 -2.53
C LEU A 21 -3.86 7.15 -3.55
N LEU A 22 -3.26 5.98 -3.79
CA LEU A 22 -2.18 5.83 -4.76
C LEU A 22 -2.65 5.94 -6.23
N LYS A 23 -3.93 5.66 -6.53
CA LYS A 23 -4.51 5.86 -7.88
C LYS A 23 -4.71 7.34 -8.18
N GLU A 24 -5.22 8.09 -7.21
CA GLU A 24 -5.49 9.52 -7.34
C GLU A 24 -4.20 10.33 -7.43
N ASN A 25 -3.07 9.78 -6.95
CA ASN A 25 -1.77 10.44 -6.92
C ASN A 25 -0.67 9.57 -7.56
N PRO A 26 -0.74 9.29 -8.87
CA PRO A 26 0.10 8.27 -9.52
C PRO A 26 1.59 8.63 -9.62
N THR A 27 1.94 9.91 -9.53
CA THR A 27 3.33 10.41 -9.58
C THR A 27 3.89 10.72 -8.19
N GLN A 28 3.04 10.80 -7.17
CA GLN A 28 3.46 11.15 -5.83
C GLN A 28 3.96 9.92 -5.07
N ILE A 29 5.13 10.06 -4.49
CA ILE A 29 5.75 9.02 -3.69
C ILE A 29 5.31 9.21 -2.24
N PHE A 30 4.74 8.18 -1.64
CA PHE A 30 4.31 8.21 -0.24
C PHE A 30 5.20 7.34 0.64
N THR A 31 5.49 7.83 1.84
CA THR A 31 6.00 7.02 2.93
C THR A 31 4.85 6.33 3.68
N VAL A 32 5.17 5.36 4.53
CA VAL A 32 4.18 4.74 5.43
C VAL A 32 3.52 5.78 6.33
N LYS A 33 4.28 6.79 6.77
CA LYS A 33 3.79 7.83 7.68
C LYS A 33 2.78 8.73 6.96
N ASP A 34 3.09 9.16 5.73
CA ASP A 34 2.18 9.98 4.93
C ASP A 34 0.85 9.25 4.73
N ILE A 35 0.88 7.97 4.35
CA ILE A 35 -0.35 7.18 4.16
C ILE A 35 -1.12 7.05 5.47
N SER A 36 -0.42 6.88 6.60
CA SER A 36 -1.04 6.81 7.94
C SER A 36 -1.79 8.11 8.27
N GLU A 37 -1.17 9.26 7.99
CA GLU A 37 -1.77 10.58 8.19
C GLU A 37 -2.96 10.83 7.25
N PHE A 38 -2.79 10.57 5.94
CA PHE A 38 -3.85 10.76 4.95
C PHE A 38 -5.08 9.89 5.18
N THR A 39 -4.89 8.67 5.68
CA THR A 39 -5.98 7.70 5.83
C THR A 39 -6.52 7.60 7.26
N GLY A 40 -5.85 8.23 8.24
CA GLY A 40 -6.12 8.05 9.67
C GLY A 40 -5.85 6.63 10.19
N MET A 41 -5.24 5.76 9.39
CA MET A 41 -4.92 4.39 9.80
C MET A 41 -3.66 4.35 10.65
N SER A 42 -3.54 3.36 11.53
CA SER A 42 -2.28 3.13 12.23
C SER A 42 -1.18 2.66 11.28
N VAL A 43 0.06 3.05 11.57
CA VAL A 43 1.27 2.65 10.83
C VAL A 43 1.33 1.13 10.61
N TYR A 44 0.92 0.33 11.60
CA TYR A 44 0.85 -1.12 11.49
C TYR A 44 -0.12 -1.59 10.40
N LYS A 45 -1.35 -1.06 10.37
CA LYS A 45 -2.35 -1.41 9.34
C LYS A 45 -1.88 -1.01 7.95
N VAL A 46 -1.28 0.18 7.83
CA VAL A 46 -0.69 0.65 6.57
C VAL A 46 0.40 -0.30 6.08
N ARG A 47 1.35 -0.68 6.95
CA ARG A 47 2.41 -1.66 6.60
C ARG A 47 1.82 -2.99 6.14
N HIS A 48 0.82 -3.50 6.86
CA HIS A 48 0.18 -4.77 6.52
C HIS A 48 -0.55 -4.70 5.16
N ALA A 49 -1.30 -3.63 4.91
CA ALA A 49 -2.00 -3.44 3.65
C ALA A 49 -1.03 -3.26 2.46
N LEU A 50 0.03 -2.45 2.62
CA LEU A 50 1.08 -2.30 1.60
C LEU A 50 1.80 -3.62 1.30
N LEU A 51 2.06 -4.45 2.32
CA LEU A 51 2.61 -5.79 2.14
C LEU A 51 1.71 -6.67 1.26
N MET A 52 0.39 -6.64 1.49
CA MET A 52 -0.56 -7.38 0.67
C MET A 52 -0.59 -6.85 -0.76
N LEU A 53 -0.68 -5.53 -0.95
CA LEU A 53 -0.64 -4.91 -2.28
C LEU A 53 0.64 -5.26 -3.05
N LYS A 54 1.79 -5.30 -2.36
CA LYS A 54 3.07 -5.72 -2.95
C LYS A 54 3.06 -7.20 -3.35
N LYS A 55 2.54 -8.09 -2.49
CA LYS A 55 2.41 -9.52 -2.79
C LYS A 55 1.56 -9.78 -4.04
N HIS A 56 0.56 -8.92 -4.27
CA HIS A 56 -0.31 -8.97 -5.45
C HIS A 56 0.22 -8.16 -6.65
N GLN A 57 1.46 -7.65 -6.59
CA GLN A 57 2.10 -6.85 -7.65
C GLN A 57 1.31 -5.58 -8.04
N ILE A 58 0.50 -5.02 -7.13
CA ILE A 58 -0.32 -3.82 -7.38
C ILE A 58 0.50 -2.53 -7.22
N ILE A 59 1.56 -2.56 -6.41
CA ILE A 59 2.42 -1.40 -6.09
C ILE A 59 3.90 -1.75 -6.16
N LYS A 60 4.75 -0.77 -6.51
CA LYS A 60 6.21 -0.87 -6.35
C LYS A 60 6.62 -0.23 -5.03
N GLN A 61 7.52 -0.91 -4.33
CA GLN A 61 8.23 -0.37 -3.18
C GLN A 61 9.62 0.05 -3.63
N TYR A 62 9.99 1.28 -3.32
CA TYR A 62 11.32 1.82 -3.49
C TYR A 62 11.95 1.99 -2.10
N GLU A 63 13.25 1.78 -2.02
CA GLU A 63 14.02 2.10 -0.82
C GLU A 63 14.95 3.24 -1.19
N ASP A 64 14.87 4.35 -0.47
CA ASP A 64 15.84 5.43 -0.69
C ASP A 64 17.19 5.08 -0.05
N LYS A 65 18.23 5.84 -0.41
CA LYS A 65 19.60 5.63 0.11
C LYS A 65 19.71 5.74 1.64
N LYS A 66 18.66 6.20 2.34
CA LYS A 66 18.58 6.31 3.80
C LYS A 66 17.73 5.19 4.44
N GLY A 67 17.33 4.17 3.68
CA GLY A 67 16.53 3.04 4.17
C GLY A 67 15.03 3.34 4.36
N THR A 68 14.55 4.51 3.90
CA THR A 68 13.14 4.85 4.01
C THR A 68 12.35 4.18 2.89
N LYS A 69 11.36 3.37 3.28
CA LYS A 69 10.46 2.67 2.35
C LYS A 69 9.44 3.64 1.78
N LYS A 70 9.48 3.79 0.47
CA LYS A 70 8.63 4.65 -0.35
C LYS A 70 7.77 3.80 -1.29
N TYR A 71 6.54 4.23 -1.55
CA TYR A 71 5.56 3.45 -2.31
C TYR A 71 4.95 4.28 -3.42
N LEU A 72 4.83 3.66 -4.60
CA LEU A 72 4.18 4.19 -5.79
C LEU A 72 3.30 3.09 -6.41
N ARG A 73 2.23 3.47 -7.09
CA ARG A 73 1.44 2.51 -7.87
C ARG A 73 2.13 2.16 -9.18
N PHE A 74 1.90 0.95 -9.69
CA PHE A 74 2.12 0.69 -11.11
C PHE A 74 1.06 1.44 -11.94
N SER A 75 1.50 2.29 -12.87
CA SER A 75 0.71 2.53 -14.07
C SER A 75 0.88 1.30 -14.96
N VAL A 76 -0.24 0.68 -15.31
CA VAL A 76 -0.32 -0.29 -16.41
C VAL A 76 -0.28 0.50 -17.71
#